data_AF-A0A6M1ZU66-F1
#
_entry.id   AF-A0A6M1ZU66-F1
#
_cell.length_a   1.000
_cell.length_b   1.000
_cell.length_c   1.000
_cell.angle_alpha   90.00
_cell.angle_beta   90.00
_cell.angle_gamma   90.00
#
_symmetry.space_group_name_H-M   'P 1'
#
loop_
_entity.id
_entity.type
_entity.pdbx_description
1 polymer ?
#
loop_
_entity_poly.entity_id
_entity_poly.type
_entity_poly.pdbx_seq_one_letter_code
_entity_poly.pdbx_strand_id
1 'polypeptide(L)' 'MENFRITIASLPDRENLVAEISYKNNQFAEISQETGELKIQFYKHPQKDYWEFSMDDILQIIEKAKKQLIQVG' A
#
# COMPACT_ATOMS: atom_id res chain seq x y z
N MET A 1 -7.33 0.49 12.96
CA MET A 1 -6.15 -0.34 12.58
C MET A 1 -6.42 -1.81 12.33
N GLU A 2 -7.30 -2.49 13.08
CA GLU A 2 -7.65 -3.89 12.77
C GLU A 2 -8.15 -4.01 11.32
N ASN A 3 -7.76 -5.10 10.64
CA ASN A 3 -8.00 -5.40 9.21
C ASN A 3 -7.07 -4.75 8.19
N PHE A 4 -6.19 -3.82 8.54
CA PHE A 4 -5.15 -3.39 7.61
C PHE A 4 -4.02 -4.42 7.56
N ARG A 5 -3.53 -4.70 6.35
CA ARG A 5 -2.36 -5.55 6.12
C ARG A 5 -1.41 -4.85 5.16
N ILE A 6 -0.12 -4.86 5.52
CA ILE A 6 0.97 -4.43 4.65
C ILE A 6 1.76 -5.69 4.28
N THR A 7 1.99 -5.89 2.99
CA THR A 7 2.81 -6.99 2.47
C THR A 7 3.94 -6.41 1.65
N ILE A 8 5.19 -6.73 1.99
CA ILE A 8 6.33 -6.46 1.11
C ILE A 8 6.42 -7.60 0.10
N ALA A 9 6.31 -7.28 -1.18
CA ALA A 9 6.22 -8.28 -2.25
C ALA A 9 7.17 -7.95 -3.40
N SER A 10 7.69 -9.00 -4.03
CA SER A 10 8.28 -8.92 -5.38
C SER A 10 7.19 -9.34 -6.36
N LEU A 11 6.88 -8.47 -7.33
CA LEU A 11 5.86 -8.74 -8.33
C LEU A 11 6.51 -9.03 -9.69
N PRO A 12 5.92 -9.90 -10.53
CA PRO A 12 6.50 -10.26 -11.83
C PRO A 12 6.68 -9.09 -12.80
N ASP A 13 5.87 -8.03 -12.66
CA ASP A 13 5.82 -6.84 -13.49
C ASP A 13 6.53 -5.62 -12.84
N ARG A 14 7.29 -5.85 -11.76
CA ARG A 14 8.03 -4.85 -11.01
C ARG A 14 9.51 -5.25 -10.94
N GLU A 15 10.41 -4.29 -11.08
CA GLU A 15 11.85 -4.56 -10.94
C GLU A 15 12.27 -4.53 -9.46
N ASN A 16 11.60 -3.70 -8.66
CA ASN A 16 11.86 -3.50 -7.24
C ASN A 16 10.74 -4.11 -6.37
N LEU A 17 11.02 -4.21 -5.06
CA LEU A 17 9.99 -4.55 -4.09
C LEU A 17 8.91 -3.46 -4.04
N VAL A 18 7.69 -3.88 -3.70
CA VAL A 18 6.57 -2.99 -3.43
C VAL A 18 6.00 -3.28 -2.05
N ALA A 19 5.32 -2.28 -1.47
CA ALA A 19 4.49 -2.46 -0.29
C ALA A 19 3.01 -2.42 -0.68
N GLU A 20 2.38 -3.58 -0.72
CA GLU A 20 0.93 -3.69 -0.92
C GLU A 20 0.19 -3.33 0.36
N ILE A 21 -0.83 -2.49 0.26
CA ILE A 21 -1.68 -2.08 1.39
C ILE A 21 -3.09 -2.58 1.14
N SER A 22 -3.56 -3.47 2.02
CA SER A 22 -4.86 -4.10 1.96
C SER A 22 -5.72 -3.75 3.17
N TYR A 23 -7.04 -3.69 2.96
CA TYR A 23 -8.03 -3.65 4.02
C TYR A 23 -8.96 -4.87 3.90
N LYS A 24 -9.02 -5.68 4.95
CA LYS A 24 -9.60 -7.03 4.93
C LYS A 24 -8.92 -7.87 3.83
N ASN A 25 -9.68 -8.34 2.84
CA ASN A 25 -9.19 -9.23 1.79
C ASN A 25 -8.92 -8.52 0.46
N ASN A 26 -8.92 -7.19 0.45
CA ASN A 26 -8.85 -6.40 -0.78
C ASN A 26 -7.70 -5.39 -0.67
N GLN A 27 -6.80 -5.42 -1.65
CA GLN A 27 -5.80 -4.39 -1.82
C GLN A 27 -6.46 -3.09 -2.29
N PHE A 28 -6.05 -1.97 -1.69
CA PHE A 28 -6.54 -0.65 -2.09
C PHE A 28 -5.41 0.30 -2.47
N ALA A 29 -4.17 0.04 -2.06
CA ALA A 29 -3.03 0.83 -2.46
C ALA A 29 -1.75 -0.01 -2.58
N GLU A 30 -0.75 0.57 -3.25
CA GLU A 30 0.60 0.04 -3.37
C GLU A 30 1.59 1.20 -3.28
N ILE A 31 2.69 1.03 -2.55
CA ILE A 31 3.84 1.94 -2.59
C ILE A 31 4.98 1.25 -3.34
N SER A 32 5.60 1.96 -4.29
CA SER A 32 6.74 1.47 -5.09
C SER A 32 7.84 2.54 -5.19
N GLN A 33 9.06 2.11 -5.52
CA GLN A 33 10.22 3.00 -5.75
C GLN A 33 10.86 2.79 -7.14
N GLU A 34 10.09 2.28 -8.11
CA GLU A 34 10.62 1.90 -9.43
C GLU A 34 11.33 3.04 -10.17
N THR A 35 10.83 4.27 -10.03
CA THR A 35 11.37 5.42 -10.76
C THR A 35 12.35 6.25 -9.93
N GLY A 36 12.94 5.68 -8.88
CA GLY A 36 13.84 6.37 -7.94
C GLY A 36 13.15 7.30 -6.94
N GLU A 37 11.83 7.51 -7.09
CA GLU A 37 10.98 8.25 -6.16
C GLU A 37 9.90 7.32 -5.62
N LEU A 38 9.50 7.53 -4.37
CA LEU A 38 8.38 6.81 -3.77
C LEU A 38 7.06 7.29 -4.38
N LYS A 39 6.29 6.35 -4.92
CA LYS A 39 4.97 6.59 -5.49
C LYS A 39 3.96 5.71 -4.80
N ILE A 40 2.79 6.27 -4.48
CA ILE A 40 1.63 5.52 -4.04
C ILE A 40 0.58 5.49 -5.14
N GLN A 41 0.10 4.29 -5.46
CA GLN A 41 -1.00 4.05 -6.37
C GLN A 41 -2.22 3.60 -5.58
N PHE A 42 -3.40 4.12 -5.93
CA PHE A 42 -4.68 3.72 -5.33
C PHE A 42 -5.54 2.96 -6.33
N TYR A 43 -6.18 1.89 -5.86
CA TYR A 43 -7.10 1.08 -6.65
C TYR A 43 -8.55 1.38 -6.30
N LYS A 44 -9.44 1.21 -7.27
CA LYS A 44 -10.89 1.32 -7.06
C LYS A 44 -11.37 0.30 -6.02
N HIS A 45 -12.42 0.64 -5.28
CA HIS A 45 -13.06 -0.33 -4.40
C HIS A 45 -13.73 -1.43 -5.25
N PRO A 46 -13.63 -2.72 -4.88
CA PRO A 46 -14.13 -3.82 -5.72
C PRO A 46 -15.66 -3.89 -5.87
N GLN A 47 -16.40 -3.10 -5.09
CA GLN A 47 -17.87 -3.21 -4.93
C GLN A 47 -18.57 -1.87 -4.65
N LYS A 48 -17.81 -0.80 -4.42
CA LYS A 48 -18.31 0.53 -4.04
C LYS A 48 -17.62 1.55 -4.94
N ASP A 49 -18.07 2.79 -4.88
CA ASP A 49 -17.48 3.86 -5.68
C ASP A 49 -16.08 4.26 -5.17
N TYR A 50 -15.86 4.20 -3.85
CA TYR A 50 -14.62 4.63 -3.23
C TYR A 50 -14.26 3.85 -1.97
N TRP A 51 -13.01 3.99 -1.56
CA TRP A 51 -12.53 3.64 -0.23
C TRP A 51 -12.74 4.82 0.71
N GLU A 52 -13.22 4.55 1.92
CA GLU A 52 -13.34 5.56 2.96
C GLU A 52 -12.75 5.00 4.26
N PHE A 53 -11.89 5.79 4.88
CA PHE A 53 -11.18 5.46 6.09
C PHE A 53 -11.12 6.68 7.01
N SER A 54 -10.88 6.46 8.30
CA SER A 54 -10.44 7.53 9.19
C SER A 54 -9.13 8.13 8.67
N MET A 55 -9.03 9.46 8.66
CA MET A 55 -7.87 10.19 8.16
C MET A 55 -6.60 9.82 8.94
N ASP A 56 -6.68 9.75 10.27
CA ASP A 56 -5.52 9.46 11.10
C ASP A 56 -5.05 8.00 10.91
N ASP A 57 -6.00 7.06 10.82
CA ASP A 57 -5.70 5.64 10.58
C ASP A 57 -4.99 5.47 9.24
N ILE A 58 -5.51 6.10 8.17
CA ILE A 58 -4.95 5.89 6.83
C ILE A 58 -3.56 6.51 6.68
N LEU A 59 -3.33 7.70 7.26
CA LEU A 59 -2.01 8.34 7.27
C LEU A 59 -1.01 7.48 8.04
N GLN A 60 -1.40 6.92 9.20
CA GLN A 60 -0.54 6.04 9.98
C GLN A 60 -0.17 4.76 9.22
N ILE A 61 -1.12 4.16 8.51
CA ILE A 61 -0.89 2.94 7.73
C ILE A 61 0.01 3.21 6.52
N ILE A 62 -0.22 4.30 5.78
CA ILE A 62 0.63 4.68 4.64
C ILE A 62 2.06 4.95 5.10
N GLU A 63 2.24 5.69 6.20
CA GLU A 63 3.57 5.98 6.73
C GLU A 63 4.29 4.71 7.20
N LYS A 64 3.56 3.77 7.81
CA LYS A 64 4.11 2.47 8.20
C LYS A 64 4.54 1.65 6.99
N ALA A 65 3.72 1.59 5.93
CA ALA A 65 4.04 0.87 4.71
C ALA A 65 5.29 1.44 4.03
N LYS A 66 5.37 2.78 3.94
CA LYS A 66 6.53 3.50 3.42
C LYS A 66 7.81 3.12 4.16
N LYS A 67 7.78 3.16 5.50
CA LYS A 67 8.93 2.80 6.34
C LYS A 67 9.35 1.35 6.18
N GLN A 68 8.38 0.42 6.08
CA GLN A 68 8.69 -0.99 5.87
C GLN A 68 9.35 -1.24 4.52
N LEU A 69 8.91 -0.56 3.45
CA LEU A 69 9.52 -0.69 2.14
C LEU A 69 10.99 -0.24 2.15
N ILE A 70 11.27 0.94 2.72
CA ILE A 70 12.63 1.52 2.81
C ILE A 70 13.56 0.69 3.70
N GLN A 71 13.04 -0.01 4.72
CA GLN A 71 13.88 -0.82 5.61
C GLN A 71 14.33 -2.14 5.00
N VAL A 72 13.64 -2.62 3.96
CA VAL A 72 13.85 -3.95 3.37
C VAL A 72 14.47 -3.86 1.97
N GLY A 73 14.27 -2.73 1.26
CA GLY A 73 14.93 -2.41 -0.01
C GLY A 73 16.21 -1.60 0.19
#